data_AF-A0A6A5UHD0-F1
#
_entry.id   AF-A0A6A5UHD0-F1
#
_cell.length_a   1.000
_cell.length_b   1.000
_cell.length_c   1.000
_cell.angle_alpha   90.00
_cell.angle_beta   90.00
_cell.angle_gamma   90.00
#
_symmetry.space_group_name_H-M   'P 1'
#
loop_
_entity.id
_entity.type
_entity.pdbx_description
1 polymer ?
#
loop_
_entity_poly.entity_id
_entity_poly.type
_entity_poly.pdbx_seq_one_letter_code
_entity_poly.pdbx_strand_id
1 'polypeptide(L)' 'PGKHLCVDEAIARFTGRASEVVIIKTKPTPEGFKIWCLANDGVVLNWLFY' A
#
# COMPACT_ATOMS: atom_id res chain seq x y z
N PRO A 1 -19.55 -3.24 -0.57
CA PRO A 1 -18.63 -4.32 -0.16
C PRO A 1 -19.37 -5.64 0.02
N GLY A 2 -18.83 -6.74 -0.52
CA GLY A 2 -19.29 -8.10 -0.24
C GLY A 2 -18.87 -8.60 1.14
N LYS A 3 -19.10 -9.90 1.40
CA LYS A 3 -18.81 -10.52 2.70
C LYS A 3 -17.32 -10.81 2.95
N HIS A 4 -16.49 -10.78 1.91
CA HIS A 4 -15.06 -11.11 1.99
C HIS A 4 -14.20 -9.86 1.82
N LEU A 5 -13.49 -9.49 2.87
CA LEU A 5 -12.58 -8.35 2.89
C LEU A 5 -11.14 -8.84 2.98
N CYS A 6 -10.22 -8.09 2.38
CA CYS A 6 -8.79 -8.28 2.54
C CYS A 6 -8.15 -6.98 3.04
N VAL A 7 -7.20 -7.11 3.96
CA VAL A 7 -6.31 -6.01 4.37
C VAL A 7 -4.89 -6.44 4.06
N ASP A 8 -4.17 -5.65 3.28
CA ASP A 8 -2.78 -5.92 2.93
C ASP A 8 -2.02 -4.61 2.64
N GLU A 9 -0.70 -4.72 2.58
CA GLU A 9 0.20 -3.62 2.27
C GLU A 9 0.42 -3.44 0.76
N ALA A 10 0.30 -2.19 0.30
CA ALA A 10 0.70 -1.73 -1.02
C ALA A 10 1.84 -0.71 -0.92
N ILE A 11 2.54 -0.49 -2.04
CA ILE A 11 3.59 0.52 -2.16
C ILE A 11 3.29 1.43 -3.35
N ALA A 12 3.24 2.74 -3.10
CA ALA A 12 3.20 3.75 -4.14
C ALA A 12 4.62 4.23 -4.40
N ARG A 13 5.20 3.84 -5.56
CA ARG A 13 6.60 4.13 -5.90
C ARG A 13 6.91 5.63 -5.80
N PHE A 14 7.96 5.97 -5.06
CA PHE A 14 8.47 7.33 -4.95
C PHE A 14 9.96 7.29 -4.60
N THR A 15 10.77 8.10 -5.26
CA THR A 15 12.25 8.12 -5.11
C THR A 15 12.79 9.51 -4.75
N GLY A 16 11.93 10.37 -4.19
CA GLY A 16 12.30 11.69 -3.71
C GLY A 16 12.69 11.68 -2.22
N ARG A 17 12.99 12.86 -1.68
CA ARG A 17 13.32 13.00 -0.25
C ARG A 17 12.08 13.39 0.53
N ALA A 18 11.49 12.41 1.21
CA ALA A 18 10.43 12.59 2.20
C ALA A 18 10.66 11.64 3.37
N SER A 19 10.34 12.06 4.59
CA SER A 19 10.58 11.29 5.82
C SER A 19 9.74 10.02 5.90
N GLU A 20 8.65 9.97 5.15
CA GLU A 20 7.63 8.91 5.15
C GLU A 20 7.94 7.81 4.13
N VAL A 21 9.00 7.96 3.33
CA VAL A 21 9.40 6.95 2.34
C VAL A 21 10.00 5.75 3.06
N VAL A 22 9.57 4.55 2.65
CA VAL A 22 10.08 3.28 3.16
C VAL A 22 10.65 2.42 2.05
N ILE A 23 11.48 1.45 2.44
CA ILE A 23 12.03 0.43 1.54
C ILE A 23 11.50 -0.95 1.94
N ILE A 24 10.65 -1.55 1.10
CA ILE A 24 10.15 -2.93 1.23
C ILE A 24 10.81 -3.80 0.15
N LYS A 25 11.92 -4.45 0.51
CA LYS A 25 12.80 -5.18 -0.43
C LYS A 25 12.12 -6.31 -1.21
N THR A 26 11.00 -6.83 -0.72
CA THR A 26 10.26 -7.93 -1.35
C THR A 26 9.25 -7.47 -2.39
N LYS A 27 8.98 -6.17 -2.51
CA LYS A 27 8.05 -5.63 -3.53
C LYS A 27 8.80 -5.32 -4.84
N PRO A 28 8.13 -5.43 -6.01
CA PRO A 28 8.75 -5.13 -7.32
C PRO A 28 9.30 -3.71 -7.43
N THR A 29 8.64 -2.76 -6.77
CA THR A 29 9.09 -1.38 -6.59
C THR A 29 9.39 -1.18 -5.11
N PRO A 30 10.65 -1.34 -4.68
CA PRO A 30 10.96 -1.47 -3.26
C PRO A 30 10.91 -0.14 -2.51
N GLU A 31 11.03 1.01 -3.18
CA GLU A 31 11.07 2.34 -2.54
C GLU A 31 9.79 3.14 -2.84
N GLY A 32 9.16 3.68 -1.80
CA GLY A 32 7.97 4.50 -1.92
C GLY A 32 7.19 4.69 -0.62
N PHE A 33 5.98 5.20 -0.73
CA PHE A 33 5.06 5.30 0.41
C PHE A 33 4.36 3.97 0.66
N LYS A 34 4.43 3.47 1.89
CA LYS A 34 3.65 2.29 2.31
C LYS A 34 2.22 2.71 2.62
N ILE A 35 1.27 1.92 2.11
CA ILE A 35 -0.16 2.15 2.27
C ILE A 35 -0.79 0.85 2.75
N TRP A 36 -1.56 0.91 3.83
CA TRP A 36 -2.49 -0.15 4.21
C TRP A 36 -3.76 -0.02 3.38
N CYS A 37 -4.12 -1.07 2.66
CA CYS A 37 -5.31 -1.09 1.80
C CYS A 37 -6.36 -2.03 2.39
N LEU A 38 -7.60 -1.56 2.50
CA LEU A 38 -8.79 -2.40 2.66
C LEU A 38 -9.41 -2.61 1.29
N ALA A 39 -9.55 -3.86 0.85
CA ALA A 39 -10.06 -4.20 -0.47
C ALA A 39 -11.16 -5.27 -0.44
N ASN A 40 -12.01 -5.25 -1.47
CA ASN A 40 -13.02 -6.26 -1.76
C ASN A 40 -13.12 -6.43 -3.28
N ASP A 41 -13.02 -7.67 -3.76
CA ASP A 41 -13.20 -8.03 -5.17
C ASP A 41 -12.35 -7.19 -6.15
N GLY A 42 -11.06 -7.05 -5.84
CA GLY A 42 -10.11 -6.28 -6.65
C GLY A 42 -10.22 -4.76 -6.53
N VAL A 43 -11.16 -4.24 -5.75
CA VAL A 43 -11.38 -2.81 -5.55
C VAL A 43 -10.90 -2.37 -4.17
N VAL A 44 -10.12 -1.28 -4.11
CA VAL A 44 -9.74 -0.63 -2.84
C VAL A 44 -10.92 0.19 -2.33
N LEU A 45 -11.34 -0.09 -1.09
CA LEU A 45 -12.45 0.57 -0.42
C LEU A 45 -11.98 1.69 0.51
N ASN A 46 -10.81 1.53 1.13
CA ASN A 46 -10.21 2.51 2.02
C ASN A 46 -8.68 2.32 2.07
N TRP A 47 -7.96 3.36 2.47
CA TRP A 47 -6.52 3.30 2.65
C TRP A 47 -6.05 4.16 3.82
N LEU A 48 -4.90 3.79 4.39
CA LEU A 48 -4.22 4.52 5.46
C LEU A 48 -2.72 4.54 5.18
N PHE A 49 -2.11 5.73 5.22
CA PHE A 49 -0.65 5.85 5.17
C PHE A 49 -0.02 5.26 6.43
N TYR A 50 1.12 4.59 6.26
CA TYR A 50 1.95 4.12 7.37
C TYR A 50 2.60 5.28 8.11
#